data_AF-A0A6P7GNG1-F1
#
_entry.id   AF-A0A6P7GNG1-F1
#
_cell.length_a   1.000
_cell.length_b   1.000
_cell.length_c   1.000
_cell.angle_alpha   90.00
_cell.angle_beta   90.00
_cell.angle_gamma   90.00
#
_symmetry.space_group_name_H-M   'P 1'
#
loop_
_entity.id
_entity.type
_entity.pdbx_description
1 polymer ?
#
loop_
_entity_poly.entity_id
_entity_poly.type
_entity_poly.pdbx_seq_one_letter_code
_entity_poly.pdbx_strand_id
1 'polypeptide(L)'
;MGGAIKPWQSWRKCWQDIRSRTKVKMGKIKKHQNKTGGGPPIPPEDNLTSTEEDVYSIIKEVSVEEHTVEESMVSFDFNSYTTNMLSETLNSQIDVQDGSNENNQSLDTE
;
A
#
# COMPACT_ATOMS: atom_id res chain seq x y z
N MET A 1 -47.78 -33.83 -1.45
CA MET A 1 -46.75 -33.13 -2.25
C MET A 1 -45.89 -32.30 -1.29
N GLY A 2 -44.83 -32.89 -0.75
CA GLY A 2 -43.86 -32.14 0.06
C GLY A 2 -42.78 -31.59 -0.86
N GLY A 3 -42.68 -30.26 -0.99
CA GLY A 3 -41.64 -29.62 -1.77
C GLY A 3 -40.24 -29.90 -1.19
N ALA A 4 -39.21 -29.81 -2.02
CA ALA A 4 -37.83 -29.99 -1.58
C ALA A 4 -37.47 -28.97 -0.49
N ILE A 5 -37.33 -29.44 0.74
CA ILE A 5 -36.91 -28.61 1.88
C ILE A 5 -35.41 -28.35 1.70
N LYS A 6 -35.05 -27.12 1.31
CA LYS A 6 -33.66 -26.67 1.22
C LYS A 6 -33.31 -25.87 2.48
N PRO A 7 -32.64 -26.49 3.47
CA PRO A 7 -32.23 -25.77 4.66
C PRO A 7 -31.17 -24.72 4.32
N TRP A 8 -31.00 -23.71 5.17
CA TRP A 8 -30.08 -22.59 4.91
C TRP A 8 -28.63 -23.05 4.68
N GLN A 9 -28.21 -24.16 5.31
CA GLN A 9 -26.89 -24.75 5.12
C GLN A 9 -26.69 -25.24 3.68
N SER A 10 -27.73 -25.79 3.05
CA SER A 10 -27.68 -26.23 1.65
C SER A 10 -27.54 -25.04 0.71
N TRP A 11 -28.22 -23.93 0.98
CA TRP A 11 -28.06 -22.69 0.22
C TRP A 11 -26.66 -22.10 0.38
N ARG A 12 -26.16 -22.05 1.61
CA ARG A 12 -24.79 -21.59 1.88
C ARG A 12 -23.74 -22.43 1.17
N LYS A 13 -23.88 -23.76 1.21
CA LYS A 13 -22.97 -24.67 0.50
C LYS A 13 -23.06 -24.48 -1.01
N CYS A 14 -24.27 -24.37 -1.55
CA CYS A 14 -24.48 -24.10 -2.97
C CYS A 14 -23.78 -22.81 -3.42
N TRP A 15 -23.91 -21.73 -2.65
CA TRP A 15 -23.18 -20.48 -2.90
C TRP A 15 -21.66 -20.66 -2.84
N GLN A 16 -21.14 -21.35 -1.82
CA GLN A 16 -19.70 -21.61 -1.69
C GLN A 16 -19.15 -22.41 -2.88
N ASP A 17 -19.90 -23.40 -3.34
CA ASP A 17 -19.54 -24.22 -4.50
C ASP A 17 -19.51 -23.37 -5.78
N ILE A 18 -20.56 -22.57 -6.03
CA ILE A 18 -20.61 -21.64 -7.17
C ILE A 18 -19.42 -20.68 -7.13
N ARG A 19 -19.24 -19.99 -6.00
CA ARG A 19 -18.14 -19.03 -5.79
C ARG A 19 -16.77 -19.65 -6.07
N SER A 20 -16.51 -20.85 -5.54
CA SER A 20 -15.21 -21.52 -5.67
C SER A 20 -14.95 -21.94 -7.12
N ARG A 21 -15.95 -22.49 -7.79
CA ARG A 21 -15.85 -22.90 -9.21
C ARG A 21 -15.58 -21.71 -10.12
N THR A 22 -16.35 -20.62 -9.95
CA THR A 22 -16.16 -19.37 -10.70
C THR A 22 -14.74 -18.82 -10.51
N LYS A 23 -14.25 -18.76 -9.26
CA LYS A 23 -12.89 -18.26 -8.97
C LYS A 23 -11.82 -19.10 -9.67
N VAL A 24 -11.95 -20.43 -9.63
CA VAL A 24 -11.01 -21.34 -10.30
C VAL A 24 -11.04 -21.17 -11.82
N LYS A 25 -12.24 -21.07 -12.41
CA LYS A 25 -12.42 -20.87 -13.86
C LYS A 25 -11.77 -19.55 -14.31
N MET A 26 -12.03 -18.46 -13.59
CA MET A 26 -11.40 -17.17 -13.87
C MET A 26 -9.88 -17.20 -13.69
N GLY A 27 -9.37 -17.95 -12.71
CA GLY A 27 -7.94 -18.17 -12.53
C GLY A 27 -7.28 -18.85 -13.75
N LYS A 28 -7.97 -19.81 -14.38
CA LYS A 28 -7.49 -20.46 -15.61
C LYS A 28 -7.45 -19.46 -16.78
N ILE A 29 -8.50 -18.64 -16.92
CA ILE A 29 -8.59 -17.59 -17.95
C ILE A 29 -7.42 -16.60 -17.81
N LYS A 30 -7.21 -16.05 -16.60
CA LYS A 30 -6.09 -15.13 -16.31
C LYS A 30 -4.73 -15.77 -16.60
N LYS A 31 -4.52 -17.03 -16.18
CA LYS A 31 -3.28 -17.76 -16.46
C LYS A 31 -3.02 -17.88 -17.96
N HIS A 32 -4.08 -18.10 -18.74
CA HIS A 32 -3.96 -18.23 -20.19
C HIS A 32 -3.66 -16.91 -20.87
N GLN A 33 -4.33 -15.82 -20.47
CA GLN A 33 -4.06 -14.46 -20.94
C GLN A 33 -2.63 -14.00 -20.61
N ASN A 34 -2.09 -14.42 -19.46
CA ASN A 34 -0.75 -14.06 -19.01
C ASN A 34 0.37 -14.89 -19.64
N LYS A 35 0.08 -15.77 -20.61
CA LYS A 35 1.12 -16.44 -21.40
C LYS A 35 1.85 -15.40 -22.27
N THR A 36 3.12 -15.62 -22.55
CA THR A 36 3.91 -14.75 -23.44
C THR A 36 3.22 -14.62 -24.80
N GLY A 37 2.89 -13.39 -25.19
CA GLY A 37 2.13 -13.11 -26.41
C GLY A 37 0.60 -13.30 -26.30
N GLY A 38 0.04 -13.37 -25.09
CA GLY A 38 -1.42 -13.43 -24.86
C GLY A 38 -2.05 -14.81 -25.02
N GLY A 39 -1.30 -15.79 -25.53
CA GLY A 39 -1.80 -17.13 -25.84
C GLY A 39 -2.84 -17.15 -26.98
N PRO A 40 -3.23 -18.34 -27.46
CA PRO A 40 -4.34 -18.48 -28.41
C PRO A 40 -5.66 -17.92 -27.85
N PRO A 41 -6.69 -17.60 -28.65
CA PRO A 41 -8.00 -17.28 -28.10
C PRO A 41 -8.57 -18.42 -27.24
N ILE A 42 -9.19 -18.09 -26.11
CA ILE A 42 -9.90 -19.07 -25.28
C ILE A 42 -11.22 -19.42 -25.98
N PRO A 43 -11.56 -20.71 -26.11
CA PRO A 43 -12.83 -21.13 -26.69
C PRO A 43 -14.05 -20.54 -25.93
N PRO A 44 -15.16 -20.22 -26.61
CA PRO A 44 -16.35 -19.64 -25.98
C PRO A 44 -16.88 -20.41 -24.77
N GLU A 45 -16.84 -21.74 -24.80
CA GLU A 45 -17.28 -22.65 -23.74
C GLU A 45 -16.45 -22.55 -22.44
N ASP A 46 -15.20 -22.14 -22.56
CA ASP A 46 -14.26 -22.01 -21.46
C ASP A 46 -14.31 -20.61 -20.82
N ASN A 47 -14.98 -19.65 -21.46
CA ASN A 47 -15.25 -18.33 -20.89
C ASN A 47 -16.29 -18.40 -19.77
N LEU A 48 -16.31 -17.37 -18.91
CA LEU A 48 -17.34 -17.26 -17.89
C LEU A 48 -18.71 -17.09 -18.55
N THR A 49 -19.71 -17.76 -17.99
CA THR A 49 -21.11 -17.46 -18.30
C THR A 49 -21.52 -16.14 -17.63
N SER A 50 -22.57 -15.48 -18.11
CA SER A 50 -23.06 -14.22 -17.50
C SER A 50 -23.29 -14.35 -15.99
N THR A 51 -23.83 -15.48 -15.52
CA THR A 51 -23.99 -15.72 -14.08
C THR A 51 -22.66 -15.87 -13.35
N GLU A 52 -21.66 -16.50 -13.97
CA GLU A 52 -20.32 -16.61 -13.38
C GLU A 52 -19.60 -15.26 -13.35
N GLU A 53 -19.85 -14.38 -14.32
CA GLU A 53 -19.34 -12.99 -14.31
C GLU A 53 -19.93 -12.20 -13.14
N ASP A 54 -21.25 -12.27 -12.94
CA ASP A 54 -21.93 -11.66 -11.79
C ASP A 54 -21.37 -12.20 -10.47
N VAL A 55 -21.23 -13.52 -10.35
CA VAL A 55 -20.61 -14.15 -9.18
C VAL A 55 -19.20 -13.64 -8.96
N TYR A 56 -18.39 -13.51 -10.02
CA TYR A 56 -17.02 -13.04 -9.91
C TYR A 56 -16.97 -11.58 -9.45
N SER A 57 -17.90 -10.73 -9.89
CA SER A 57 -18.02 -9.33 -9.45
C SER A 57 -18.23 -9.20 -7.93
N ILE A 58 -18.90 -10.18 -7.32
CA ILE A 58 -19.13 -10.24 -5.87
C ILE A 58 -17.86 -10.68 -5.12
N ILE A 59 -16.98 -11.45 -5.77
CA ILE A 59 -15.70 -11.90 -5.20
C ILE A 59 -14.67 -10.78 -5.34
N LYS A 60 -14.76 -9.79 -4.47
CA LYS A 60 -13.76 -8.72 -4.40
C LYS A 60 -12.38 -9.25 -4.01
N GLU A 61 -11.34 -8.60 -4.53
CA GLU A 61 -9.93 -8.87 -4.16
C GLU A 61 -9.66 -8.47 -2.71
N VAL A 62 -10.26 -7.34 -2.28
CA VAL A 62 -10.12 -6.80 -0.93
C VAL A 62 -11.46 -6.95 -0.19
N SER A 63 -11.39 -7.33 1.08
CA SER A 63 -12.59 -7.58 1.89
C SER A 63 -13.37 -6.32 2.26
N VAL A 64 -12.75 -5.14 2.11
CA VAL A 64 -13.33 -3.81 2.37
C VAL A 64 -12.76 -2.85 1.34
N GLU A 65 -13.63 -2.14 0.63
CA GLU A 65 -13.30 -0.96 -0.17
C GLU A 65 -14.21 0.17 0.32
N GLU A 66 -13.74 1.42 0.20
CA GLU A 66 -14.48 2.65 0.52
C GLU A 66 -14.62 3.05 2.00
N HIS A 67 -13.74 2.60 2.89
CA HIS A 67 -13.56 3.29 4.18
C HIS A 67 -12.51 4.39 4.04
N THR A 68 -12.91 5.57 3.54
CA THR A 68 -12.17 6.82 3.72
C THR A 68 -12.43 7.31 5.15
N VAL A 69 -11.93 6.57 6.13
CA VAL A 69 -11.93 7.05 7.51
C VAL A 69 -10.79 8.05 7.60
N GLU A 70 -11.07 9.31 7.93
CA GLU A 70 -10.00 10.25 8.28
C GLU A 70 -9.24 9.67 9.47
N GLU A 71 -7.97 9.35 9.25
CA GLU A 71 -7.09 8.89 10.30
C GLU A 71 -6.79 10.06 11.25
N SER A 72 -6.65 9.78 12.55
CA SER A 72 -6.30 10.80 13.53
C SER A 72 -4.85 11.27 13.31
N MET A 73 -4.67 12.53 12.95
CA MET A 73 -3.34 13.13 12.81
C MET A 73 -2.79 13.56 14.19
N VAL A 74 -1.63 13.02 14.56
CA VAL A 74 -0.87 13.45 15.75
C VAL A 74 0.39 14.18 15.28
N SER A 75 0.52 15.45 15.65
CA SER A 75 1.72 16.25 15.41
C SER A 75 2.61 16.24 16.66
N PHE A 76 3.91 16.05 16.47
CA PHE A 76 4.92 16.19 17.52
C PHE A 76 5.82 17.40 17.20
N ASP A 77 5.67 18.47 17.98
CA ASP A 77 6.49 19.68 17.83
C ASP A 77 7.78 19.56 18.65
N PHE A 78 8.90 19.30 17.97
CA PHE A 78 10.22 19.17 18.60
C PHE A 78 10.99 20.50 18.73
N ASN A 79 10.46 21.61 18.21
CA ASN A 79 11.13 22.92 18.18
C ASN A 79 11.24 23.63 19.55
N SER A 80 10.63 23.09 20.61
CA SER A 80 10.72 23.66 21.96
C SER A 80 12.08 23.39 22.65
N TYR A 81 12.81 22.33 22.26
CA TYR A 81 14.01 21.89 22.98
C TYR A 81 15.33 22.31 22.32
N THR A 82 15.34 22.56 21.00
CA THR A 82 16.55 22.92 20.25
C THR A 82 16.99 24.36 20.51
N THR A 83 16.04 25.27 20.71
CA THR A 83 16.34 26.70 20.96
C THR A 83 17.11 26.89 22.28
N ASN A 84 16.78 26.10 23.31
CA ASN A 84 17.42 26.23 24.63
C ASN A 84 18.84 25.65 24.67
N MET A 85 19.11 24.54 23.96
CA MET A 85 20.45 23.93 23.91
C MET A 85 21.47 24.77 23.12
N LEU A 86 21.02 25.44 22.06
CA LEU A 86 21.89 26.29 21.24
C LEU A 86 22.25 27.61 21.96
N SER A 87 21.33 28.19 22.74
CA SER A 87 21.61 29.42 23.51
C SER A 87 22.62 29.22 24.63
N GLU A 88 22.64 28.04 25.27
CA GLU A 88 23.62 27.73 26.33
C GLU A 88 25.04 27.54 25.77
N THR A 89 25.16 27.06 24.54
CA THR A 89 26.46 26.78 23.90
C THR A 89 27.14 28.03 23.33
N LEU A 90 26.37 29.02 22.85
CA LEU A 90 26.93 30.26 22.28
C LEU A 90 27.41 31.25 23.35
N ASN A 91 26.76 31.29 24.52
CA ASN A 91 27.15 32.20 25.61
C ASN A 91 28.44 31.78 26.32
N SER A 92 28.94 30.57 26.09
CA SER A 92 30.17 30.05 26.69
C SER A 92 31.40 30.18 25.79
N GLN A 93 31.26 30.66 24.54
CA GLN A 93 32.35 30.83 23.57
C GLN A 93 32.84 32.27 23.37
N ILE A 94 32.15 33.28 23.93
CA ILE A 94 32.47 34.70 23.66
C ILE A 94 33.57 35.26 24.59
N ASP A 95 33.88 34.60 25.71
CA ASP A 95 34.85 35.12 26.70
C ASP A 95 36.34 34.81 26.39
N VAL A 96 36.68 34.29 25.21
CA VAL A 96 38.06 33.91 24.88
C VAL A 96 38.45 34.35 23.46
N GLN A 97 38.56 35.66 23.21
CA GLN A 97 39.42 36.20 22.13
C GLN A 97 39.53 37.72 22.21
N ASP A 98 40.37 38.20 23.11
CA ASP A 98 41.01 39.51 22.94
C ASP A 98 42.51 39.33 23.20
N GLY A 99 43.34 39.55 22.17
CA GLY A 99 44.80 39.45 22.32
C GLY A 99 45.57 39.12 21.04
N SER A 100 46.02 40.19 20.37
CA SER A 100 47.23 40.29 19.52
C SER A 100 47.23 39.65 18.12
N ASN A 101 47.03 40.53 17.13
CA ASN A 101 47.40 40.41 15.72
C ASN A 101 48.77 41.07 15.51
N GLU A 102 49.80 40.35 15.04
CA GLU A 102 50.99 40.95 14.41
C GLU A 102 51.41 40.21 13.13
N ASN A 103 51.55 41.00 12.07
CA ASN A 103 52.04 40.72 10.73
C ASN A 103 53.43 40.05 10.68
N ASN A 104 53.72 39.33 9.59
CA ASN A 104 54.82 39.68 8.67
C ASN A 104 54.76 38.86 7.36
N GLN A 105 54.70 39.58 6.24
CA GLN A 105 54.92 39.08 4.87
C GLN A 105 56.42 38.92 4.59
N SER A 106 56.81 37.87 3.86
CA SER A 106 58.05 37.88 3.05
C SER A 106 57.75 37.15 1.75
N LEU A 107 57.73 37.89 0.64
CA LEU A 107 57.72 37.35 -0.72
C LEU A 107 59.17 37.08 -1.16
N ASP A 108 59.45 35.86 -1.57
CA ASP A 108 60.68 35.50 -2.28
C ASP A 108 60.54 35.87 -3.76
N THR A 109 61.58 36.47 -4.34
CA THR A 109 61.75 36.62 -5.79
C THR A 109 63.13 36.12 -6.17
N GLU A 110 63.18 35.22 -7.16
CA GLU A 110 64.38 34.78 -7.89
C GLU A 110 64.98 35.89 -8.76
#